data_AF-A0A7X5WQ81-F1
#
_entry.id   AF-A0A7X5WQ81-F1
#
_cell.length_a   1.000
_cell.length_b   1.000
_cell.length_c   1.000
_cell.angle_alpha   90.00
_cell.angle_beta   90.00
_cell.angle_gamma   90.00
#
_symmetry.space_group_name_H-M   'P 1'
#
loop_
_entity.id
_entity.type
_entity.pdbx_description
1 polymer ?
#
loop_
_entity_poly.entity_id
_entity_poly.type
_entity_poly.pdbx_seq_one_letter_code
_entity_poly.pdbx_strand_id
1 'polypeptide(L)'
;LGLISAAGRTIRTDDLAAHPDSSGFPADHPPMGSFLGVPIRVGDNVFGNLYLTDKEGGFTEEDEILIEFLAVTAGSAVSTLRLQDRLRRAALLEDR
;
A
#
# COMPACT_ATOMS: atom_id res chain seq x y z
N LEU A 1 12.64 5.75 -3.77
CA LEU A 1 11.50 5.01 -3.17
C LEU A 1 11.42 3.53 -3.59
N GLY A 2 12.30 3.06 -4.49
CA GLY A 2 12.26 1.73 -5.12
C GLY A 2 12.04 0.53 -4.20
N LEU A 3 13.09 -0.14 -3.74
CA LEU A 3 12.98 -1.49 -3.13
C LEU A 3 12.07 -1.56 -1.89
N ILE A 4 11.98 -0.48 -1.11
CA ILE A 4 11.07 -0.34 0.04
C ILE A 4 9.60 -0.49 -0.39
N SER A 5 9.19 0.10 -1.53
CA SER A 5 7.83 -0.01 -2.06
C SER A 5 7.48 -1.40 -2.60
N ALA A 6 8.49 -2.17 -3.02
CA ALA A 6 8.33 -3.45 -3.71
C ALA A 6 8.35 -4.66 -2.76
N ALA A 7 8.81 -4.48 -1.52
CA ALA A 7 9.07 -5.58 -0.59
C ALA A 7 7.81 -6.36 -0.15
N GLY A 8 6.62 -5.85 -0.47
CA GLY A 8 5.35 -6.50 -0.16
C GLY A 8 5.14 -6.72 1.34
N ARG A 9 5.89 -6.04 2.20
CA ARG A 9 5.84 -6.14 3.66
C ARG A 9 5.62 -4.76 4.24
N THR A 10 5.04 -4.71 5.43
CA THR A 10 4.93 -3.48 6.20
C THR A 10 6.32 -2.96 6.56
N ILE A 11 6.54 -1.65 6.41
CA ILE A 11 7.78 -0.96 6.74
C ILE A 11 7.44 0.28 7.54
N ARG A 12 7.99 0.36 8.74
CA ARG A 12 7.92 1.54 9.63
C ARG A 12 9.33 1.99 9.95
N THR A 13 9.63 3.26 9.69
CA THR A 13 10.96 3.84 9.94
C THR A 13 10.86 5.33 10.25
N ASP A 14 11.76 5.82 11.10
CA ASP A 14 11.82 7.23 11.49
C ASP A 14 12.53 8.11 10.43
N ASP A 15 13.35 7.51 9.58
CA ASP A 15 14.06 8.20 8.50
C ASP A 15 14.16 7.30 7.26
N LEU A 16 13.32 7.58 6.27
CA LEU A 16 13.26 6.85 5.02
C LEU A 16 14.53 7.00 4.16
N ALA A 17 15.23 8.14 4.26
CA ALA A 17 16.45 8.37 3.51
C ALA A 17 17.61 7.53 4.07
N ALA A 18 17.63 7.28 5.38
CA ALA A 18 18.63 6.46 6.05
C ALA A 18 18.38 4.94 5.93
N HIS A 19 17.21 4.51 5.47
CA HIS A 19 16.87 3.09 5.39
C HIS A 19 17.79 2.35 4.39
N PRO A 20 18.37 1.17 4.72
CA PRO A 20 19.33 0.47 3.86
C PRO A 20 18.83 0.14 2.44
N ASP A 21 17.54 -0.17 2.32
CA ASP A 21 16.89 -0.47 1.03
C ASP A 21 16.45 0.81 0.26
N SER A 22 16.76 2.01 0.77
CA SER A 22 16.39 3.26 0.13
C SER A 22 17.23 3.52 -1.11
N SER A 23 16.57 3.84 -2.23
CA SER A 23 17.23 4.19 -3.50
C SER A 23 17.24 5.71 -3.75
N GLY A 24 17.00 6.51 -2.71
CA GLY A 24 16.82 7.95 -2.82
C GLY A 24 15.50 8.36 -3.50
N PHE A 25 15.35 9.65 -3.77
CA PHE A 25 14.17 10.23 -4.42
C PHE A 25 14.51 10.67 -5.84
N PRO A 26 13.60 10.50 -6.83
CA PRO A 26 13.77 11.09 -8.16
C PRO A 26 13.95 12.61 -8.10
N ALA A 27 14.45 13.20 -9.19
CA ALA A 27 14.49 14.66 -9.32
C ALA A 27 13.11 15.27 -9.06
N ASP A 28 13.10 16.41 -8.36
CA ASP A 28 11.91 17.19 -7.99
C ASP A 28 10.91 16.51 -7.04
N HIS A 29 11.21 15.31 -6.54
CA HIS A 29 10.39 14.67 -5.51
C HIS A 29 10.71 15.27 -4.12
N PRO A 30 9.70 15.72 -3.35
CA PRO A 30 9.91 16.22 -2.00
C PRO A 30 10.61 15.20 -1.10
N PRO A 31 11.51 15.63 -0.19
CA PRO A 31 12.05 14.72 0.82
C PRO A 31 10.92 14.21 1.72
N MET A 32 11.07 12.97 2.19
CA MET A 32 10.15 12.35 3.16
C MET A 32 10.98 11.81 4.32
N GLY A 33 10.58 12.13 5.54
CA GLY A 33 11.24 11.73 6.78
C GLY A 33 10.70 10.41 7.31
N SER A 34 9.94 10.47 8.42
CA SER A 34 9.28 9.30 8.99
C SER A 34 8.34 8.68 7.96
N PHE A 35 8.26 7.36 7.94
CA PHE A 35 7.56 6.62 6.90
C PHE A 35 6.87 5.37 7.45
N LEU A 36 5.62 5.18 7.06
CA LEU A 36 4.85 3.96 7.26
C LEU A 36 4.30 3.51 5.91
N GLY A 37 4.80 2.39 5.40
CA GLY A 37 4.36 1.76 4.17
C GLY A 37 3.71 0.42 4.43
N VAL A 38 2.48 0.23 3.95
CA VAL A 38 1.68 -0.97 4.17
C VAL A 38 1.16 -1.50 2.84
N PRO A 39 1.35 -2.79 2.52
CA PRO A 39 0.87 -3.36 1.27
C PRO A 39 -0.65 -3.61 1.30
N ILE A 40 -1.35 -3.20 0.25
CA ILE A 40 -2.73 -3.59 -0.02
C ILE A 40 -2.71 -4.90 -0.80
N ARG A 41 -3.31 -5.96 -0.25
CA ARG A 41 -3.39 -7.29 -0.89
C ARG A 41 -4.77 -7.59 -1.44
N VAL A 42 -4.80 -8.31 -2.57
CA VAL A 42 -6.01 -8.93 -3.12
C VAL A 42 -5.68 -10.38 -3.44
N GLY A 43 -6.16 -11.30 -2.60
CA GLY A 43 -5.65 -12.67 -2.57
C GLY A 43 -4.16 -12.67 -2.21
N ASP A 44 -3.36 -13.47 -2.92
CA ASP A 44 -1.92 -13.60 -2.66
C ASP A 44 -1.07 -12.50 -3.31
N ASN A 45 -1.69 -11.56 -4.03
CA ASN A 45 -0.98 -10.53 -4.79
C ASN A 45 -1.02 -9.17 -4.09
N VAL A 46 0.12 -8.47 -4.11
CA VAL A 46 0.17 -7.03 -3.81
C VAL A 46 -0.59 -6.30 -4.92
N PHE A 47 -1.72 -5.70 -4.57
CA PHE A 47 -2.49 -4.85 -5.47
C PHE A 47 -1.90 -3.43 -5.55
N GLY A 48 -1.38 -2.94 -4.42
CA GLY A 48 -0.76 -1.63 -4.30
C GLY A 48 -0.24 -1.44 -2.88
N ASN A 49 0.08 -0.21 -2.51
CA ASN A 49 0.58 0.13 -1.18
C ASN A 49 -0.03 1.44 -0.68
N LEU A 50 -0.19 1.56 0.64
CA LEU A 50 -0.48 2.80 1.35
C LEU A 50 0.82 3.33 1.94
N TYR A 51 1.06 4.64 1.79
CA TYR A 51 2.21 5.32 2.37
C TYR A 51 1.75 6.54 3.16
N LEU A 52 2.27 6.66 4.37
CA LEU A 52 2.13 7.85 5.20
C LEU A 52 3.54 8.34 5.53
N THR A 53 3.75 9.65 5.47
CA THR A 53 5.06 10.25 5.75
C THR A 53 4.95 11.43 6.70
N ASP A 54 6.07 11.77 7.32
CA ASP A 54 6.26 13.02 8.06
C ASP A 54 5.32 13.20 9.26
N LYS A 55 4.99 12.10 9.95
CA LYS A 55 4.34 12.15 11.26
C LYS A 55 5.32 12.69 12.30
N GLU A 56 4.93 13.76 12.98
CA GLU A 56 5.69 14.33 14.11
C GLU A 56 5.83 13.29 15.23
N GLY A 57 7.06 13.10 15.72
CA GLY A 57 7.36 12.05 16.71
C GLY A 57 7.45 10.63 16.15
N GLY A 58 7.32 10.45 14.83
CA GLY A 58 7.41 9.15 14.17
C GLY A 58 6.12 8.33 14.23
N PHE A 59 6.13 7.19 13.54
CA PHE A 59 5.01 6.25 13.54
C PHE A 59 5.16 5.23 14.67
N THR A 60 4.04 4.93 15.33
CA THR A 60 3.94 3.97 16.42
C THR A 60 3.48 2.61 15.89
N GLU A 61 3.56 1.59 16.74
CA GLU A 61 2.97 0.28 16.47
C GLU A 61 1.44 0.36 16.32
N GLU A 62 0.79 1.25 17.06
CA GLU A 62 -0.65 1.49 16.93
C GLU A 62 -1.01 2.07 15.55
N ASP A 63 -0.21 3.02 15.04
CA ASP A 63 -0.41 3.51 13.67
C ASP A 63 -0.27 2.38 12.65
N GLU A 64 0.75 1.53 12.82
CA GLU A 64 0.99 0.38 11.96
C GLU A 64 -0.23 -0.54 11.90
N ILE A 65 -0.76 -0.95 13.06
CA ILE A 65 -1.94 -1.81 13.17
C ILE A 65 -3.16 -1.16 12.51
N LEU A 66 -3.39 0.14 12.74
CA LEU A 66 -4.53 0.86 12.16
C LEU A 66 -4.44 0.93 10.63
N ILE A 67 -3.25 1.20 10.08
CA ILE A 67 -3.05 1.28 8.62
C ILE A 67 -3.08 -0.12 7.98
N GLU A 68 -2.60 -1.16 8.66
CA GLU A 68 -2.76 -2.55 8.24
C GLU A 68 -4.24 -2.94 8.15
N PHE A 69 -5.04 -2.61 9.15
CA PHE A 69 -6.48 -2.85 9.11
C PHE A 69 -7.17 -2.11 7.94
N LEU A 70 -6.77 -0.85 7.71
CA LEU A 70 -7.26 -0.08 6.57
C LEU A 70 -6.86 -0.73 5.23
N ALA A 71 -5.64 -1.23 5.11
CA ALA A 71 -5.15 -1.90 3.90
C ALA A 71 -5.93 -3.21 3.62
N VAL A 72 -6.25 -3.99 4.65
CA VAL A 72 -7.12 -5.18 4.53
C VAL A 72 -8.52 -4.80 4.04
N THR A 73 -9.08 -3.72 4.58
CA THR A 73 -10.40 -3.21 4.18
C THR A 73 -10.39 -2.76 2.71
N ALA A 74 -9.36 -2.00 2.31
CA ALA A 74 -9.17 -1.56 0.92
C ALA A 74 -9.02 -2.76 -0.05
N GLY A 75 -8.21 -3.75 0.32
CA GLY A 75 -8.04 -4.97 -0.46
C GLY A 75 -9.34 -5.74 -0.66
N SER A 76 -10.15 -5.85 0.39
CA SER A 76 -11.47 -6.51 0.36
C SER A 76 -12.46 -5.76 -0.55
N ALA A 77 -12.45 -4.42 -0.51
CA ALA A 77 -13.27 -3.60 -1.39
C ALA A 77 -12.88 -3.79 -2.87
N VAL A 78 -11.59 -3.77 -3.19
CA VAL A 78 -11.08 -4.03 -4.54
C VAL A 78 -11.46 -5.43 -5.03
N SER A 79 -11.34 -6.44 -4.17
CA SER A 79 -11.75 -7.82 -4.48
C SER A 79 -13.24 -7.89 -4.86
N THR A 80 -14.09 -7.26 -4.05
CA THR A 80 -15.54 -7.18 -4.27
C THR A 80 -15.88 -6.52 -5.61
N LEU A 81 -15.28 -5.36 -5.89
CA LEU A 81 -15.54 -4.64 -7.15
C LEU A 81 -15.11 -5.46 -8.38
N ARG A 82 -13.99 -6.16 -8.30
CA ARG A 82 -13.54 -7.06 -9.38
C ARG A 82 -14.48 -8.23 -9.60
N LEU A 83 -15.02 -8.82 -8.54
CA LEU A 83 -16.01 -9.89 -8.64
C LEU A 83 -17.30 -9.38 -9.29
N GLN A 84 -17.81 -8.24 -8.85
CA GLN A 84 -19.00 -7.61 -9.43
C GLN A 84 -18.83 -7.31 -10.92
N ASP A 85 -17.67 -6.78 -11.32
CA ASP A 85 -17.34 -6.49 -12.71
C ASP A 85 -17.27 -7.77 -13.56
N ARG A 86 -16.70 -8.87 -13.03
CA ARG A 86 -16.70 -10.18 -13.71
C ARG A 86 -18.12 -10.73 -13.90
N LEU A 87 -18.96 -10.67 -12.87
CA LEU A 87 -20.35 -11.13 -12.94
C LEU A 87 -21.15 -10.32 -13.98
N ARG A 88 -20.98 -8.99 -14.00
CA ARG A 88 -21.61 -8.12 -15.02
C ARG A 88 -21.19 -8.49 -16.43
N ARG A 89 -19.90 -8.73 -16.67
CA ARG A 89 -19.41 -9.14 -18.00
C ARG A 89 -19.94 -10.50 -18.44
N ALA A 90 -20.04 -11.46 -17.52
CA ALA A 90 -20.59 -12.78 -17.83
C ALA A 90 -22.07 -12.69 -18.24
N ALA A 91 -22.88 -11.92 -17.50
CA ALA A 91 -24.30 -11.74 -17.81
C ALA A 91 -24.54 -11.11 -19.20
N LEU A 92 -23.66 -10.20 -19.65
CA LEU A 92 -23.76 -9.61 -21.00
C LEU A 92 -23.45 -10.59 -22.13
N LEU A 93 -22.72 -11.67 -21.84
CA LEU A 93 -22.36 -12.70 -22.83
C LEU A 93 -23.43 -13.80 -22.93
N GLU A 94 -24.21 -14.03 -21.87
CA GLU A 94 -25.30 -15.01 -21.86
C GLU A 94 -26.55 -14.51 -22.62
N ASP A 95 -26.71 -13.20 -22.78
CA ASP A 95 -27.85 -12.57 -23.46
C ASP A 95 -27.66 -12.43 -25.00
N ARG A 96 -26.59 -13.04 -25.56
CA ARG A 96 -26.24 -12.98 -26.98
C ARG A 96 -26.14 -14.37 -27.62
#